data_AF-A0A7W0QB83-F1
#
_entry.id   AF-A0A7W0QB83-F1
#
_cell.length_a   1.000
_cell.length_b   1.000
_cell.length_c   1.000
_cell.angle_alpha   90.00
_cell.angle_beta   90.00
_cell.angle_gamma   90.00
#
_symmetry.space_group_name_H-M   'P 1'
#
loop_
_entity.id
_entity.type
_entity.pdbx_description
1 polymer ?
#
loop_
_entity_poly.entity_id
_entity_poly.type
_entity_poly.pdbx_seq_one_letter_code
_entity_poly.pdbx_strand_id
1 'polypeptide(L)'
;MYCSLDKIDLAAKVDGQTVAIQTDHRSRDEIEAEPELSTLFAMARVLNARGHLAEDGFVDAAVHYVLPDDAPPALREALRAVGATIERRTTNGDRRGKLEKLGQLSPQAVGTIADRAFTDLARRAATRVGSRDLAMALRMLEDQTFADPPARDDEPSYWQRVLELAALAGELLRAKYPHATGWMHSDRATVPFGFQLDGSTIMFPTNRAQRVIEDGSDESLFKLLLAAEETMREPIDGRTGRLMPSLRDRRSVELDEIVWEPVLSDSPPAELPIIVCGIDGENTFGMIRREAIDKPPDRAMDEAIANLAAEHVDIEEARAGDLEMLVISGSFYAAEKILDRDFMRGIHVRLDAELLAAAVPTRGLLIVTSAQLDASQIARFAALVADRHDEGGGRAISPTIMLISKGQIAGFVQDERAERADTAPVRADTVPETPAGTATDSDGAKKPGLLRRLLGRK
;
A
#
# COMPACT_ATOMS: atom_id res chain seq x y z
N MET A 1 -0.98 -21.08 3.44
CA MET A 1 -1.06 -20.62 2.04
C MET A 1 0.23 -19.85 1.74
N TYR A 2 0.91 -20.17 0.65
CA TYR A 2 2.27 -19.65 0.34
C TYR A 2 2.21 -18.69 -0.84
N CYS A 3 1.35 -17.69 -0.77
CA CYS A 3 1.20 -16.71 -1.84
C CYS A 3 0.95 -15.32 -1.24
N SER A 4 1.83 -14.38 -1.55
CA SER A 4 1.69 -12.95 -1.25
C SER A 4 0.71 -12.28 -2.22
N LEU A 5 -0.23 -11.48 -1.74
CA LEU A 5 -1.18 -10.79 -2.61
C LEU A 5 -0.51 -9.65 -3.42
N ASP A 6 0.54 -9.06 -2.86
CA ASP A 6 1.15 -7.79 -3.28
C ASP A 6 2.59 -7.93 -3.79
N LYS A 7 3.18 -9.13 -3.80
CA LYS A 7 4.52 -9.37 -4.33
C LYS A 7 4.48 -10.14 -5.64
N ILE A 8 5.51 -9.93 -6.47
CA ILE A 8 5.82 -10.78 -7.61
C ILE A 8 6.74 -11.90 -7.11
N ASP A 9 6.35 -13.17 -7.30
CA ASP A 9 7.19 -14.29 -6.82
C ASP A 9 8.51 -14.38 -7.61
N LEU A 10 8.45 -14.18 -8.93
CA LEU A 10 9.61 -14.15 -9.81
C LEU A 10 9.38 -13.23 -11.01
N ALA A 11 10.37 -12.41 -11.36
CA ALA A 11 10.40 -11.68 -12.62
C ALA A 11 11.55 -12.19 -13.50
N ALA A 12 11.30 -12.38 -14.79
CA ALA A 12 12.29 -12.88 -15.75
C ALA A 12 12.10 -12.23 -17.13
N LYS A 13 13.13 -12.33 -17.98
CA LYS A 13 13.00 -12.03 -19.42
C LYS A 13 12.96 -13.35 -20.19
N VAL A 14 11.88 -13.58 -20.93
CA VAL A 14 11.70 -14.76 -21.79
C VAL A 14 11.54 -14.25 -23.22
N ASP A 15 12.44 -14.66 -24.11
CA ASP A 15 12.46 -14.23 -25.51
C ASP A 15 12.41 -12.70 -25.70
N GLY A 16 13.05 -11.96 -24.79
CA GLY A 16 13.08 -10.50 -24.79
C GLY A 16 11.86 -9.81 -24.16
N GLN A 17 10.81 -10.55 -23.81
CA GLN A 17 9.65 -10.04 -23.09
C GLN A 17 9.84 -10.17 -21.58
N THR A 18 9.55 -9.10 -20.82
CA THR A 18 9.48 -9.17 -19.36
C THR A 18 8.24 -9.95 -18.94
N VAL A 19 8.43 -10.86 -17.99
CA VAL A 19 7.44 -11.82 -17.52
C VAL A 19 7.47 -11.86 -16.00
N ALA A 20 6.32 -11.69 -15.36
CA ALA A 20 6.13 -11.99 -13.95
C ALA A 20 5.48 -13.37 -13.78
N ILE A 21 5.95 -14.14 -12.81
CA ILE A 21 5.40 -15.43 -12.43
C ILE A 21 4.74 -15.30 -11.06
N GLN A 22 3.49 -15.75 -10.99
CA GLN A 22 2.70 -15.84 -9.77
C GLN A 22 2.33 -17.31 -9.54
N THR A 23 2.81 -17.90 -8.45
CA THR A 23 2.58 -19.30 -8.10
C THR A 23 1.46 -19.41 -7.06
N ASP A 24 0.56 -20.37 -7.27
CA ASP A 24 -0.44 -20.79 -6.30
C ASP A 24 -0.27 -22.28 -6.04
N HIS A 25 0.20 -22.61 -4.84
CA HIS A 25 0.53 -23.98 -4.46
C HIS A 25 -0.68 -24.79 -3.97
N ARG A 26 -1.88 -24.20 -3.91
CA ARG A 26 -3.09 -24.89 -3.49
C ARG A 26 -3.52 -25.92 -4.52
N SER A 27 -4.02 -27.04 -4.04
CA SER A 27 -4.69 -28.05 -4.85
C SER A 27 -6.00 -27.50 -5.44
N ARG A 28 -6.48 -28.17 -6.47
CA ARG A 28 -7.79 -27.85 -7.06
C ARG A 28 -8.91 -27.81 -6.02
N ASP A 29 -8.96 -28.80 -5.13
CA ASP A 29 -10.02 -28.94 -4.11
C ASP A 29 -9.97 -27.80 -3.09
N GLU A 30 -8.78 -27.36 -2.69
CA GLU A 30 -8.61 -26.19 -1.81
C GLU A 30 -9.11 -24.90 -2.47
N ILE A 31 -8.84 -24.72 -3.76
CA ILE A 31 -9.32 -23.56 -4.53
C ILE A 31 -10.86 -23.59 -4.66
N GLU A 32 -11.43 -24.76 -4.93
CA GLU A 32 -12.88 -24.96 -5.08
C GLU A 32 -13.63 -24.89 -3.73
N ALA A 33 -12.96 -25.13 -2.60
CA ALA A 33 -13.53 -24.94 -1.27
C ALA A 33 -13.75 -23.45 -0.93
N GLU A 34 -12.91 -22.56 -1.47
CA GLU A 34 -12.99 -21.12 -1.25
C GLU A 34 -12.98 -20.33 -2.57
N PRO A 35 -14.01 -20.49 -3.43
CA PRO A 35 -13.97 -19.99 -4.80
C PRO A 35 -13.89 -18.46 -4.88
N GLU A 36 -14.56 -17.75 -3.98
CA GLU A 36 -14.62 -16.29 -3.89
C GLU A 36 -13.28 -15.70 -3.48
N LEU A 37 -12.69 -16.20 -2.38
CA LEU A 37 -11.35 -15.80 -1.94
C LEU A 37 -10.32 -16.11 -3.01
N SER A 38 -10.33 -17.32 -3.56
CA SER A 38 -9.39 -17.72 -4.60
C SER A 38 -9.49 -16.86 -5.87
N THR A 39 -10.72 -16.49 -6.26
CA THR A 39 -10.96 -15.59 -7.39
C THR A 39 -10.39 -14.20 -7.12
N LEU A 40 -10.73 -13.59 -5.98
CA LEU A 40 -10.25 -12.26 -5.62
C LEU A 40 -8.72 -12.22 -5.48
N PHE A 41 -8.14 -13.24 -4.84
CA PHE A 41 -6.70 -13.35 -4.63
C PHE A 41 -5.93 -13.48 -5.94
N ALA A 42 -6.39 -14.34 -6.85
CA ALA A 42 -5.75 -14.54 -8.13
C ALA A 42 -5.83 -13.29 -9.03
N MET A 43 -6.99 -12.62 -9.05
CA MET A 43 -7.13 -11.35 -9.79
C MET A 43 -6.20 -10.28 -9.22
N ALA A 44 -6.19 -10.11 -7.89
CA ALA A 44 -5.33 -9.12 -7.23
C ALA A 44 -3.86 -9.33 -7.55
N ARG A 45 -3.35 -10.57 -7.43
CA ARG A 45 -1.94 -10.91 -7.73
C ARG A 45 -1.53 -10.61 -9.16
N VAL A 46 -2.43 -10.86 -10.12
CA VAL A 46 -2.15 -10.56 -11.53
C VAL A 46 -2.16 -9.05 -11.78
N LEU A 47 -3.18 -8.36 -11.28
CA LEU A 47 -3.32 -6.91 -11.47
C LEU A 47 -2.17 -6.13 -10.83
N ASN A 48 -1.79 -6.47 -9.59
CA ASN A 48 -0.65 -5.87 -8.89
C ASN A 48 0.67 -6.10 -9.63
N ALA A 49 0.92 -7.34 -10.09
CA ALA A 49 2.12 -7.63 -10.88
C ALA A 49 2.17 -6.81 -12.18
N ARG A 50 1.04 -6.61 -12.85
CA ARG A 50 0.98 -5.75 -14.05
C ARG A 50 1.21 -4.29 -13.70
N GLY A 51 0.66 -3.81 -12.58
CA GLY A 51 0.87 -2.46 -12.08
C GLY A 51 2.35 -2.17 -11.85
N HIS A 52 3.01 -2.98 -11.01
CA HIS A 52 4.45 -2.84 -10.74
C HIS A 52 5.30 -2.90 -12.01
N LEU A 53 5.02 -3.86 -12.90
CA LEU A 53 5.75 -3.95 -14.17
C LEU A 53 5.53 -2.73 -15.08
N ALA A 54 4.33 -2.14 -15.08
CA ALA A 54 4.06 -0.94 -15.86
C ALA A 54 4.76 0.29 -15.29
N GLU A 55 4.85 0.42 -13.96
CA GLU A 55 5.64 1.45 -13.28
C GLU A 55 7.12 1.37 -13.65
N ASP A 56 7.66 0.15 -13.81
CA ASP A 56 9.01 -0.12 -14.29
C ASP A 56 9.17 0.04 -15.83
N GLY A 57 8.15 0.55 -16.53
CA GLY A 57 8.16 0.77 -17.97
C GLY A 57 7.86 -0.47 -18.84
N PHE A 58 7.49 -1.60 -18.23
CA PHE A 58 7.13 -2.85 -18.91
C PHE A 58 5.62 -3.03 -19.08
N VAL A 59 4.95 -2.06 -19.73
CA VAL A 59 3.48 -2.03 -19.91
C VAL A 59 2.88 -3.27 -20.61
N ASP A 60 3.69 -3.94 -21.44
CA ASP A 60 3.32 -5.15 -22.20
C ASP A 60 3.81 -6.46 -21.55
N ALA A 61 4.29 -6.41 -20.30
CA ALA A 61 4.75 -7.59 -19.59
C ALA A 61 3.62 -8.62 -19.44
N ALA A 62 3.98 -9.89 -19.60
CA ALA A 62 3.06 -11.00 -19.37
C ALA A 62 3.08 -11.40 -17.89
N VAL A 63 1.93 -11.83 -17.37
CA VAL A 63 1.84 -12.45 -16.04
C VAL A 63 1.42 -13.90 -16.18
N HIS A 64 2.33 -14.81 -15.82
CA HIS A 64 2.11 -16.25 -15.79
C HIS A 64 1.61 -16.66 -14.41
N TYR A 65 0.40 -17.22 -14.35
CA TYR A 65 -0.19 -17.78 -13.14
C TYR A 65 -0.01 -19.30 -13.15
N VAL A 66 0.75 -19.83 -12.19
CA VAL A 66 1.18 -21.23 -12.14
C VAL A 66 0.43 -21.97 -11.04
N LEU A 67 -0.17 -23.11 -11.40
CA LEU A 67 -0.95 -23.96 -10.51
C LEU A 67 -0.39 -25.40 -10.56
N PRO A 68 -0.47 -26.18 -9.47
CA PRO A 68 -0.09 -27.58 -9.48
C PRO A 68 -1.05 -28.44 -10.31
N ASP A 69 -2.31 -28.03 -10.42
CA ASP A 69 -3.40 -28.72 -11.13
C ASP A 69 -4.09 -27.80 -12.14
N ASP A 70 -5.02 -28.34 -12.94
CA ASP A 70 -5.85 -27.53 -13.84
C ASP A 70 -6.71 -26.54 -13.05
N ALA A 71 -6.69 -25.26 -13.47
CA ALA A 71 -7.49 -24.20 -12.86
C ALA A 71 -9.00 -24.52 -12.89
N PRO A 72 -9.72 -24.43 -11.75
CA PRO A 72 -11.17 -24.52 -11.72
C PRO A 72 -11.83 -23.50 -12.66
N PRO A 73 -13.06 -23.77 -13.17
CA PRO A 73 -13.73 -22.89 -14.12
C PRO A 73 -13.85 -21.43 -13.66
N ALA A 74 -14.20 -21.20 -12.40
CA ALA A 74 -14.32 -19.86 -11.82
C ALA A 74 -12.97 -19.12 -11.78
N LEU A 75 -11.90 -19.80 -11.36
CA LEU A 75 -10.55 -19.24 -11.34
C LEU A 75 -10.06 -18.93 -12.77
N ARG A 76 -10.34 -19.81 -13.73
CA ARG A 76 -9.98 -19.61 -15.14
C ARG A 76 -10.73 -18.44 -15.76
N GLU A 77 -12.00 -18.23 -15.41
CA GLU A 77 -12.78 -17.05 -15.80
C GLU A 77 -12.13 -15.76 -15.26
N ALA A 78 -11.79 -15.75 -13.97
CA ALA A 78 -11.10 -14.64 -13.32
C ALA A 78 -9.75 -14.32 -13.98
N LEU A 79 -8.89 -15.33 -14.17
CA LEU A 79 -7.59 -15.20 -14.81
C LEU A 79 -7.69 -14.71 -16.27
N ARG A 80 -8.73 -15.12 -17.00
CA ARG A 80 -9.03 -14.58 -18.33
C ARG A 80 -9.34 -13.08 -18.27
N ALA A 81 -10.17 -12.65 -17.33
CA ALA A 81 -10.60 -11.25 -17.21
C ALA A 81 -9.44 -10.30 -16.91
N VAL A 82 -8.44 -10.76 -16.15
CA VAL A 82 -7.21 -9.99 -15.85
C VAL A 82 -6.11 -10.15 -16.90
N GLY A 83 -6.35 -10.90 -17.99
CA GLY A 83 -5.39 -11.09 -19.07
C GLY A 83 -4.19 -11.97 -18.70
N ALA A 84 -4.33 -12.88 -17.74
CA ALA A 84 -3.28 -13.78 -17.34
C ALA A 84 -2.99 -14.86 -18.40
N THR A 85 -1.87 -15.52 -18.19
CA THR A 85 -1.45 -16.73 -18.93
C THR A 85 -1.27 -17.86 -17.92
N ILE A 86 -1.58 -19.10 -18.31
CA ILE A 86 -1.40 -20.27 -17.43
C ILE A 86 -0.65 -21.37 -18.16
N GLU A 87 0.00 -22.27 -17.42
CA GLU A 87 0.57 -23.48 -17.99
C GLU A 87 -0.52 -24.55 -18.15
N ARG A 88 -0.78 -24.98 -19.39
CA ARG A 88 -1.66 -26.12 -19.65
C ARG A 88 -0.84 -27.40 -19.61
N ARG A 89 -1.07 -28.24 -18.61
CA ARG A 89 -0.51 -29.60 -18.61
C ARG A 89 -1.12 -30.39 -19.76
N THR A 90 -0.25 -30.96 -20.59
CA THR A 90 -0.71 -31.90 -21.62
C THR A 90 -0.82 -33.27 -20.99
N THR A 91 -1.89 -34.01 -21.29
CA THR A 91 -2.13 -35.38 -20.80
C THR A 91 -1.08 -36.38 -21.30
N ASN A 92 -0.20 -35.99 -22.22
CA ASN A 92 0.72 -36.89 -22.93
C ASN A 92 2.13 -36.99 -22.33
N GLY A 93 2.31 -36.59 -21.06
CA GLY A 93 3.59 -36.78 -20.36
C GLY A 93 4.72 -35.85 -20.84
N ASP A 94 4.41 -34.84 -21.65
CA ASP A 94 5.38 -33.80 -21.99
C ASP A 94 5.61 -32.94 -20.73
N ARG A 95 6.85 -32.94 -20.23
CA ARG A 95 7.21 -32.24 -18.99
C ARG A 95 7.21 -30.72 -19.14
N ARG A 96 7.12 -30.21 -20.37
CA ARG A 96 6.96 -28.77 -20.65
C ARG A 96 5.50 -28.51 -20.98
N GLY A 97 4.74 -27.98 -20.01
CA GLY A 97 3.38 -27.54 -20.30
C GLY A 97 3.39 -26.40 -21.31
N LYS A 98 2.31 -26.30 -22.09
CA LYS A 98 2.16 -25.25 -23.09
C LYS A 98 1.56 -24.03 -22.40
N LEU A 99 2.24 -22.89 -22.50
CA LEU A 99 1.67 -21.62 -22.03
C LEU A 99 0.42 -21.26 -22.86
N GLU A 100 -0.66 -20.98 -22.16
CA GLU A 100 -1.95 -20.59 -22.73
C GLU A 100 -2.28 -19.16 -22.29
N LYS A 101 -2.43 -18.24 -23.25
CA LYS A 101 -2.97 -16.91 -23.02
C LYS A 101 -4.49 -16.98 -22.93
N LEU A 102 -5.06 -16.64 -21.76
CA LEU A 102 -6.48 -16.85 -21.50
C LEU A 102 -7.38 -15.77 -22.10
N GLY A 103 -6.88 -14.54 -22.24
CA GLY A 103 -7.62 -13.39 -22.74
C GLY A 103 -6.81 -12.09 -22.78
N GLN A 104 -7.51 -10.96 -22.96
CA GLN A 104 -7.00 -9.61 -22.75
C GLN A 104 -7.64 -9.03 -21.47
N LEU A 105 -6.92 -8.15 -20.78
CA LEU A 105 -7.44 -7.44 -19.61
C LEU A 105 -8.73 -6.70 -19.98
N SER A 106 -9.81 -6.94 -19.24
CA SER A 106 -11.09 -6.29 -19.41
C SER A 106 -11.55 -5.70 -18.07
N PRO A 107 -11.41 -4.38 -17.85
CA PRO A 107 -11.82 -3.74 -16.58
C PRO A 107 -13.28 -4.01 -16.21
N GLN A 108 -14.18 -4.06 -17.19
CA GLN A 108 -15.59 -4.39 -16.98
C GLN A 108 -15.78 -5.83 -16.50
N ALA A 109 -15.10 -6.81 -17.11
CA ALA A 109 -15.19 -8.20 -16.69
C ALA A 109 -14.59 -8.39 -15.29
N VAL A 110 -13.48 -7.71 -15.00
CA VAL A 110 -12.86 -7.70 -13.66
C VAL A 110 -13.85 -7.17 -12.62
N GLY A 111 -14.48 -6.01 -12.86
CA GLY A 111 -15.49 -5.45 -11.96
C GLY A 111 -16.67 -6.40 -11.74
N THR A 112 -17.21 -7.00 -12.80
CA THR A 112 -18.32 -7.96 -12.72
C THR A 112 -17.97 -9.18 -11.86
N ILE A 113 -16.77 -9.76 -12.06
CA ILE A 113 -16.33 -10.95 -11.33
C ILE A 113 -16.02 -10.60 -9.87
N ALA A 114 -15.35 -9.47 -9.63
CA ALA A 114 -15.06 -8.97 -8.29
C ALA A 114 -16.36 -8.70 -7.51
N ASP A 115 -17.34 -8.04 -8.12
CA ASP A 115 -18.63 -7.71 -7.49
C ASP A 115 -19.35 -8.97 -7.01
N ARG A 116 -19.44 -9.99 -7.88
CA ARG A 116 -19.99 -11.30 -7.53
C ARG A 116 -19.21 -11.96 -6.40
N ALA A 117 -17.88 -12.02 -6.52
CA ALA A 117 -17.04 -12.70 -5.53
C ALA A 117 -17.09 -12.02 -4.15
N PHE A 118 -17.07 -10.68 -4.07
CA PHE A 118 -17.22 -9.96 -2.81
C PHE A 118 -18.61 -10.14 -2.20
N THR A 119 -19.68 -10.12 -3.01
CA THR A 119 -21.05 -10.40 -2.53
C THR A 119 -21.15 -11.79 -1.89
N ASP A 120 -20.61 -12.79 -2.56
CA ASP A 120 -20.58 -14.18 -2.08
C ASP A 120 -19.70 -14.33 -0.83
N LEU A 121 -18.55 -13.65 -0.80
CA LEU A 121 -17.64 -13.62 0.35
C LEU A 121 -18.27 -12.97 1.58
N ALA A 122 -19.01 -11.87 1.41
CA ALA A 122 -19.72 -11.20 2.50
C ALA A 122 -20.74 -12.16 3.16
N ARG A 123 -21.49 -12.91 2.34
CA ARG A 123 -22.45 -13.91 2.83
C ARG A 123 -21.78 -15.06 3.57
N ARG A 124 -20.63 -15.54 3.06
CA ARG A 124 -19.84 -16.57 3.74
C ARG A 124 -19.28 -16.06 5.06
N ALA A 125 -18.69 -14.86 5.08
CA ALA A 125 -18.13 -14.25 6.28
C ALA A 125 -19.22 -14.05 7.36
N ALA A 126 -20.40 -13.55 6.97
CA ALA A 126 -21.55 -13.42 7.87
C ALA A 126 -21.99 -14.77 8.46
N THR A 127 -22.07 -15.81 7.61
CA THR A 127 -22.39 -17.18 8.05
C THR A 127 -21.34 -17.72 9.01
N ARG A 128 -20.05 -17.50 8.73
CA ARG A 128 -18.90 -17.95 9.54
C ARG A 128 -18.93 -17.35 10.95
N VAL A 129 -19.31 -16.08 11.09
CA VAL A 129 -19.47 -15.43 12.40
C VAL A 129 -20.86 -15.67 13.03
N GLY A 130 -21.74 -16.42 12.36
CA GLY A 130 -23.04 -16.81 12.90
C GLY A 130 -24.12 -15.71 12.86
N SER A 131 -23.98 -14.71 11.99
CA SER A 131 -24.95 -13.62 11.84
C SER A 131 -25.57 -13.58 10.44
N ARG A 132 -26.86 -13.25 10.37
CA ARG A 132 -27.55 -12.91 9.10
C ARG A 132 -27.65 -11.41 8.87
N ASP A 133 -27.47 -10.62 9.92
CA ASP A 133 -27.39 -9.17 9.85
C ASP A 133 -25.95 -8.80 9.50
N LEU A 134 -25.76 -8.10 8.37
CA LEU A 134 -24.43 -7.73 7.87
C LEU A 134 -23.72 -6.72 8.78
N ALA A 135 -24.44 -5.81 9.42
CA ALA A 135 -23.85 -4.84 10.35
C ALA A 135 -23.37 -5.57 11.62
N MET A 136 -24.20 -6.47 12.15
CA MET A 136 -23.77 -7.31 13.27
C MET A 136 -22.60 -8.23 12.88
N ALA A 137 -22.63 -8.81 11.67
CA ALA A 137 -21.54 -9.65 11.16
C ALA A 137 -20.22 -8.88 11.08
N LEU A 138 -20.25 -7.65 10.52
CA LEU A 138 -19.07 -6.79 10.45
C LEU A 138 -18.56 -6.48 11.85
N ARG A 139 -19.44 -6.10 12.78
CA ARG A 139 -19.05 -5.80 14.16
C ARG A 139 -18.38 -6.99 14.84
N MET A 140 -18.97 -8.17 14.73
CA MET A 140 -18.42 -9.41 15.31
C MET A 140 -17.06 -9.77 14.69
N LEU A 141 -16.90 -9.57 13.37
CA LEU A 141 -15.65 -9.84 12.69
C LEU A 141 -14.56 -8.84 13.09
N GLU A 142 -14.90 -7.55 13.23
CA GLU A 142 -13.99 -6.53 13.77
C GLU A 142 -13.58 -6.87 15.20
N ASP A 143 -14.52 -7.18 16.09
CA ASP A 143 -14.23 -7.55 17.49
C ASP A 143 -13.30 -8.79 17.55
N GLN A 144 -13.51 -9.80 16.69
CA GLN A 144 -12.59 -10.93 16.53
C GLN A 144 -11.20 -10.50 16.04
N THR A 145 -11.14 -9.52 15.14
CA THR A 145 -9.88 -9.00 14.57
C THR A 145 -9.09 -8.24 15.62
N PHE A 146 -9.75 -7.44 16.46
CA PHE A 146 -9.09 -6.70 17.53
C PHE A 146 -8.60 -7.63 18.65
N ALA A 147 -9.35 -8.71 18.94
CA ALA A 147 -8.96 -9.69 19.93
C ALA A 147 -7.75 -10.54 19.49
N ASP A 148 -7.67 -10.88 18.21
CA ASP A 148 -6.61 -11.72 17.62
C ASP A 148 -6.29 -11.24 16.19
N PRO A 149 -5.52 -10.14 16.05
CA PRO A 149 -5.20 -9.59 14.74
C PRO A 149 -4.24 -10.53 14.00
N PRO A 150 -4.57 -10.94 12.75
CA PRO A 150 -3.68 -11.81 11.99
C PRO A 150 -2.35 -11.11 11.74
N ALA A 151 -1.25 -11.82 11.98
CA ALA A 151 0.08 -11.29 11.75
C ALA A 151 0.36 -11.13 10.25
N ARG A 152 1.11 -10.09 9.88
CA ARG A 152 1.43 -9.78 8.47
C ARG A 152 2.26 -10.87 7.79
N ASP A 153 3.07 -11.61 8.54
CA ASP A 153 3.87 -12.74 8.06
C ASP A 153 3.03 -14.03 7.85
N ASP A 154 1.83 -14.10 8.44
CA ASP A 154 0.77 -15.04 8.06
C ASP A 154 -0.12 -14.40 6.98
N GLU A 155 0.51 -14.11 5.83
CA GLU A 155 -0.13 -13.48 4.66
C GLU A 155 -1.51 -14.08 4.32
N PRO A 156 -1.73 -15.41 4.37
CA PRO A 156 -3.05 -16.00 4.15
C PRO A 156 -4.14 -15.48 5.07
N SER A 157 -3.93 -15.62 6.38
CA SER A 157 -4.91 -15.23 7.38
C SER A 157 -5.11 -13.71 7.36
N TYR A 158 -4.02 -12.97 7.16
CA TYR A 158 -4.05 -11.51 7.00
C TYR A 158 -4.95 -11.11 5.82
N TRP A 159 -4.66 -11.60 4.61
CA TRP A 159 -5.39 -11.19 3.41
C TRP A 159 -6.82 -11.71 3.37
N GLN A 160 -7.07 -12.92 3.87
CA GLN A 160 -8.43 -13.41 4.06
C GLN A 160 -9.23 -12.46 4.94
N ARG A 161 -8.66 -12.03 6.08
CA ARG A 161 -9.34 -11.11 7.00
C ARG A 161 -9.62 -9.77 6.34
N VAL A 162 -8.66 -9.21 5.59
CA VAL A 162 -8.85 -7.97 4.81
C VAL A 162 -10.02 -8.10 3.86
N LEU A 163 -10.07 -9.17 3.06
CA LEU A 163 -11.10 -9.36 2.05
C LEU A 163 -12.49 -9.60 2.66
N GLU A 164 -12.59 -10.36 3.76
CA GLU A 164 -13.86 -10.61 4.45
C GLU A 164 -14.43 -9.33 5.09
N LEU A 165 -13.59 -8.54 5.77
CA LEU A 165 -13.97 -7.24 6.35
C LEU A 165 -14.44 -6.29 5.25
N ALA A 166 -13.66 -6.18 4.17
CA ALA A 166 -13.98 -5.34 3.02
C ALA A 166 -15.29 -5.77 2.33
N ALA A 167 -15.52 -7.08 2.18
CA ALA A 167 -16.74 -7.63 1.60
C ALA A 167 -18.00 -7.21 2.39
N LEU A 168 -17.97 -7.39 3.72
CA LEU A 168 -19.08 -6.99 4.59
C LEU A 168 -19.35 -5.48 4.53
N ALA A 169 -18.30 -4.66 4.55
CA ALA A 169 -18.43 -3.21 4.41
C ALA A 169 -18.99 -2.80 3.04
N GLY A 170 -18.54 -3.43 1.95
CA GLY A 170 -19.06 -3.18 0.61
C GLY A 170 -20.55 -3.46 0.49
N GLU A 171 -21.04 -4.57 1.07
CA GLU A 171 -22.48 -4.87 1.06
C GLU A 171 -23.30 -3.93 1.95
N LEU A 172 -22.74 -3.40 3.04
CA LEU A 172 -23.37 -2.34 3.82
C LEU A 172 -23.43 -1.02 3.06
N LEU A 173 -22.37 -0.66 2.32
CA LEU A 173 -22.40 0.48 1.40
C LEU A 173 -23.48 0.27 0.32
N ARG A 174 -23.52 -0.90 -0.32
CA ARG A 174 -24.56 -1.23 -1.31
C ARG A 174 -25.97 -1.08 -0.76
N ALA A 175 -26.22 -1.58 0.45
CA ALA A 175 -27.52 -1.49 1.11
C ALA A 175 -27.91 -0.03 1.44
N LYS A 176 -26.93 0.81 1.79
CA LYS A 176 -27.14 2.21 2.15
C LYS A 176 -27.30 3.12 0.93
N TYR A 177 -26.62 2.82 -0.18
CA TYR A 177 -26.59 3.64 -1.40
C TYR A 177 -27.15 2.85 -2.60
N PRO A 178 -28.45 2.97 -2.91
CA PRO A 178 -29.10 2.21 -3.99
C PRO A 178 -28.55 2.46 -5.41
N HIS A 179 -27.78 3.54 -5.59
CA HIS A 179 -27.15 3.91 -6.86
C HIS A 179 -25.72 3.37 -7.02
N ALA A 180 -25.19 2.70 -5.99
CA ALA A 180 -23.88 2.08 -6.05
C ALA A 180 -23.83 1.03 -7.16
N THR A 181 -22.85 1.15 -8.05
CA THR A 181 -22.64 0.23 -9.18
C THR A 181 -21.87 -1.02 -8.77
N GLY A 182 -21.27 -1.02 -7.57
CA GLY A 182 -20.62 -2.18 -6.97
C GLY A 182 -19.10 -2.10 -7.00
N TRP A 183 -18.45 -3.26 -7.00
CA TRP A 183 -16.99 -3.36 -7.03
C TRP A 183 -16.42 -3.16 -8.45
N MET A 184 -15.31 -2.44 -8.54
CA MET A 184 -14.59 -2.18 -9.80
C MET A 184 -13.08 -2.29 -9.62
N HIS A 185 -12.37 -2.55 -10.72
CA HIS A 185 -10.91 -2.48 -10.74
C HIS A 185 -10.41 -1.07 -10.40
N SER A 186 -9.41 -0.97 -9.54
CA SER A 186 -8.68 0.27 -9.28
C SER A 186 -7.24 -0.05 -8.92
N ASP A 187 -6.30 0.70 -9.48
CA ASP A 187 -4.86 0.66 -9.19
C ASP A 187 -4.48 1.48 -7.95
N ARG A 188 -5.42 2.18 -7.32
CA ARG A 188 -5.18 3.05 -6.16
C ARG A 188 -5.10 2.32 -4.81
N ALA A 189 -5.09 1.00 -4.83
CA ALA A 189 -5.16 0.17 -3.63
C ALA A 189 -4.35 -1.12 -3.79
N THR A 190 -3.69 -1.57 -2.72
CA THR A 190 -2.91 -2.83 -2.71
C THR A 190 -3.78 -4.04 -3.04
N VAL A 191 -5.04 -4.03 -2.63
CA VAL A 191 -6.05 -4.93 -3.18
C VAL A 191 -6.78 -4.12 -4.26
N PRO A 192 -6.61 -4.44 -5.56
CA PRO A 192 -6.90 -3.52 -6.66
C PRO A 192 -8.41 -3.44 -7.00
N PHE A 193 -9.22 -3.26 -5.98
CA PHE A 193 -10.67 -3.14 -6.05
C PHE A 193 -11.16 -1.96 -5.23
N GLY A 194 -11.91 -1.07 -5.89
CA GLY A 194 -12.67 0.00 -5.26
C GLY A 194 -14.17 -0.33 -5.26
N PHE A 195 -14.91 0.27 -4.34
CA PHE A 195 -16.37 0.20 -4.27
C PHE A 195 -16.96 1.52 -4.77
N GLN A 196 -17.64 1.48 -5.92
CA GLN A 196 -18.19 2.65 -6.57
C GLN A 196 -19.58 2.98 -5.98
N LEU A 197 -19.67 4.10 -5.26
CA LEU A 197 -20.92 4.60 -4.64
C LEU A 197 -21.83 5.28 -5.64
N ASP A 198 -21.24 6.02 -6.59
CA ASP A 198 -21.92 6.68 -7.70
C ASP A 198 -20.97 6.83 -8.90
N GLY A 199 -21.37 7.59 -9.92
CA GLY A 199 -20.58 7.75 -11.15
C GLY A 199 -19.16 8.30 -10.94
N SER A 200 -18.85 8.98 -9.83
CA SER A 200 -17.54 9.60 -9.58
C SER A 200 -16.88 9.21 -8.26
N THR A 201 -17.64 8.69 -7.30
CA THR A 201 -17.17 8.45 -5.93
C THR A 201 -16.82 6.99 -5.74
N ILE A 202 -15.54 6.73 -5.48
CA ILE A 202 -15.00 5.39 -5.21
C ILE A 202 -14.47 5.37 -3.78
N MET A 203 -14.95 4.41 -2.99
CA MET A 203 -14.42 4.09 -1.66
C MET A 203 -13.48 2.89 -1.75
N PHE A 204 -12.57 2.77 -0.79
CA PHE A 204 -11.62 1.65 -0.74
C PHE A 204 -11.78 0.86 0.57
N PRO A 205 -12.83 0.02 0.70
CA PRO A 205 -13.04 -0.79 1.90
C PRO A 205 -11.86 -1.74 2.20
N THR A 206 -11.13 -2.17 1.16
CA THR A 206 -9.93 -3.01 1.28
C THR A 206 -8.78 -2.29 1.98
N ASN A 207 -8.49 -1.03 1.60
CA ASN A 207 -7.49 -0.21 2.28
C ASN A 207 -7.89 0.02 3.74
N ARG A 208 -9.16 0.33 4.00
CA ARG A 208 -9.63 0.52 5.37
C ARG A 208 -9.56 -0.78 6.19
N ALA A 209 -9.88 -1.92 5.61
CA ALA A 209 -9.80 -3.21 6.27
C ALA A 209 -8.37 -3.62 6.65
N GLN A 210 -7.36 -3.27 5.85
CA GLN A 210 -5.95 -3.42 6.24
C GLN A 210 -5.65 -2.61 7.49
N ARG A 211 -6.08 -1.34 7.52
CA ARG A 211 -5.86 -0.44 8.65
C ARG A 211 -6.60 -0.89 9.92
N VAL A 212 -7.77 -1.52 9.80
CA VAL A 212 -8.45 -2.18 10.94
C VAL A 212 -7.54 -3.22 11.60
N ILE A 213 -6.81 -4.02 10.81
CA ILE A 213 -5.91 -5.05 11.33
C ILE A 213 -4.64 -4.43 11.93
N GLU A 214 -4.08 -3.41 11.28
CA GLU A 214 -2.78 -2.83 11.62
C GLU A 214 -2.84 -1.78 12.74
N ASP A 215 -3.86 -0.92 12.70
CA ASP A 215 -4.01 0.26 13.56
C ASP A 215 -5.13 0.07 14.59
N GLY A 216 -5.94 -0.98 14.48
CA GLY A 216 -6.95 -1.36 15.45
C GLY A 216 -8.28 -0.60 15.35
N SER A 217 -8.96 -0.42 16.48
CA SER A 217 -10.37 0.01 16.52
C SER A 217 -10.62 1.42 16.01
N ASP A 218 -9.59 2.27 16.00
CA ASP A 218 -9.71 3.63 15.47
C ASP A 218 -9.92 3.66 13.96
N GLU A 219 -9.56 2.57 13.27
CA GLU A 219 -9.75 2.41 11.85
C GLU A 219 -11.00 1.60 11.48
N SER A 220 -11.96 1.40 12.41
CA SER A 220 -13.20 0.66 12.15
C SER A 220 -13.87 1.04 10.81
N LEU A 221 -14.36 0.02 10.10
CA LEU A 221 -15.11 0.14 8.85
C LEU A 221 -16.46 0.82 9.04
N PHE A 222 -17.02 0.88 10.26
CA PHE A 222 -18.18 1.74 10.51
C PHE A 222 -17.87 3.22 10.29
N LYS A 223 -16.64 3.66 10.59
CA LYS A 223 -16.21 5.03 10.28
C LYS A 223 -16.11 5.26 8.77
N LEU A 224 -15.80 4.23 7.97
CA LEU A 224 -15.89 4.32 6.50
C LEU A 224 -17.33 4.54 6.03
N LEU A 225 -18.31 3.87 6.65
CA LEU A 225 -19.73 4.04 6.33
C LEU A 225 -20.25 5.43 6.72
N LEU A 226 -19.69 6.03 7.78
CA LEU A 226 -19.95 7.43 8.16
C LEU A 226 -19.28 8.40 7.19
N ALA A 227 -18.02 8.17 6.83
CA ALA A 227 -17.30 8.98 5.86
C ALA A 227 -17.96 8.99 4.48
N ALA A 228 -18.47 7.83 4.03
CA ALA A 228 -19.28 7.74 2.82
C ALA A 228 -20.56 8.60 2.92
N GLU A 229 -21.15 8.71 4.10
CA GLU A 229 -22.35 9.53 4.32
C GLU A 229 -22.04 11.01 4.33
N GLU A 230 -20.94 11.40 4.97
CA GLU A 230 -20.41 12.77 4.90
C GLU A 230 -20.15 13.16 3.44
N THR A 231 -19.41 12.33 2.70
CA THR A 231 -19.07 12.56 1.29
C THR A 231 -20.29 12.68 0.38
N MET A 232 -21.36 11.92 0.65
CA MET A 232 -22.57 11.89 -0.19
C MET A 232 -23.61 12.96 0.20
N ARG A 233 -23.69 13.38 1.46
CA ARG A 233 -24.68 14.37 1.93
C ARG A 233 -24.30 15.79 1.56
N GLU A 234 -23.02 16.09 1.64
CA GLU A 234 -22.47 17.40 1.33
C GLU A 234 -21.23 17.11 0.47
N PRO A 235 -21.19 17.44 -0.84
CA PRO A 235 -19.89 17.61 -1.46
C PRO A 235 -19.13 18.54 -0.52
N ILE A 236 -17.87 18.24 -0.24
CA ILE A 236 -17.02 19.00 0.69
C ILE A 236 -16.93 20.45 0.18
N ASP A 237 -17.99 21.22 0.41
CA ASP A 237 -18.01 22.66 0.39
C ASP A 237 -17.05 22.99 1.51
N GLY A 238 -16.00 23.76 1.25
CA GLY A 238 -14.90 24.03 2.18
C GLY A 238 -15.26 24.75 3.50
N ARG A 239 -16.50 24.59 3.98
CA ARG A 239 -17.17 25.25 5.09
C ARG A 239 -17.18 24.43 6.37
N THR A 240 -17.08 23.10 6.30
CA THR A 240 -17.12 22.23 7.49
C THR A 240 -15.83 21.43 7.60
N GLY A 241 -15.06 21.67 8.67
CA GLY A 241 -13.76 21.04 8.92
C GLY A 241 -12.58 22.00 8.80
N ARG A 242 -11.41 21.54 9.22
CA ARG A 242 -10.19 22.37 9.29
C ARG A 242 -9.32 22.10 8.07
N LEU A 243 -8.85 23.15 7.39
CA LEU A 243 -7.85 22.99 6.34
C LEU A 243 -6.56 22.43 6.95
N MET A 244 -6.07 21.32 6.43
CA MET A 244 -4.86 20.66 6.89
C MET A 244 -4.00 20.26 5.69
N PRO A 245 -2.67 20.37 5.80
CA PRO A 245 -1.76 19.87 4.78
C PRO A 245 -1.64 18.36 4.96
N SER A 246 -1.38 17.63 3.88
CA SER A 246 -1.02 16.22 3.96
C SER A 246 0.11 15.93 2.99
N LEU A 247 1.14 15.23 3.47
CA LEU A 247 2.19 14.74 2.62
C LEU A 247 1.72 13.46 1.94
N ARG A 248 1.90 13.39 0.63
CA ARG A 248 1.49 12.23 -0.19
C ARG A 248 2.60 11.82 -1.13
N ASP A 249 2.66 10.52 -1.39
CA ASP A 249 3.34 10.01 -2.57
C ASP A 249 2.67 10.64 -3.80
N ARG A 250 3.47 11.31 -4.63
CA ARG A 250 3.04 11.94 -5.88
C ARG A 250 2.29 10.97 -6.80
N ARG A 251 2.68 9.69 -6.80
CA ARG A 251 2.12 8.64 -7.66
C ARG A 251 0.72 8.22 -7.23
N SER A 252 0.36 8.47 -5.97
CA SER A 252 -0.91 8.07 -5.37
C SER A 252 -2.06 9.08 -5.58
N VAL A 253 -1.81 10.21 -6.27
CA VAL A 253 -2.75 11.33 -6.32
C VAL A 253 -2.93 11.87 -7.74
N GLU A 254 -4.19 12.10 -8.13
CA GLU A 254 -4.55 12.77 -9.39
C GLU A 254 -4.43 14.29 -9.25
N LEU A 255 -3.31 14.83 -9.73
CA LEU A 255 -2.87 16.20 -9.48
C LEU A 255 -3.71 17.28 -10.17
N ASP A 256 -4.46 16.93 -11.22
CA ASP A 256 -5.20 17.90 -12.03
C ASP A 256 -6.45 18.43 -11.31
N GLU A 257 -7.00 17.64 -10.40
CA GLU A 257 -8.28 17.96 -9.75
C GLU A 257 -8.11 18.63 -8.38
N ILE A 258 -6.94 18.50 -7.74
CA ILE A 258 -6.75 18.88 -6.33
C ILE A 258 -5.85 20.10 -6.11
N VAL A 259 -5.97 20.72 -4.93
CA VAL A 259 -5.05 21.76 -4.47
C VAL A 259 -3.77 21.12 -3.90
N TRP A 260 -2.63 21.39 -4.53
CA TRP A 260 -1.33 20.85 -4.10
C TRP A 260 -0.17 21.76 -4.51
N GLU A 261 0.97 21.58 -3.85
CA GLU A 261 2.26 22.20 -4.22
C GLU A 261 3.42 21.20 -4.01
N PRO A 262 4.53 21.34 -4.75
CA PRO A 262 5.70 20.50 -4.52
C PRO A 262 6.42 20.91 -3.23
N VAL A 263 7.00 19.94 -2.53
CA VAL A 263 7.80 20.19 -1.31
C VAL A 263 9.06 21.02 -1.58
N LEU A 264 9.65 20.88 -2.77
CA LEU A 264 10.79 21.66 -3.26
C LEU A 264 10.48 22.18 -4.68
N SER A 265 10.87 23.43 -4.98
CA SER A 265 10.59 24.10 -6.25
C SER A 265 11.34 23.51 -7.45
N ASP A 266 10.79 23.74 -8.65
CA ASP A 266 11.24 23.38 -10.00
C ASP A 266 11.67 21.92 -10.21
N SER A 267 10.67 21.09 -10.55
CA SER A 267 10.80 19.69 -10.99
C SER A 267 11.40 18.73 -9.95
N PRO A 268 10.74 18.54 -8.79
CA PRO A 268 11.18 17.54 -7.82
C PRO A 268 11.14 16.12 -8.43
N PRO A 269 12.08 15.23 -8.05
CA PRO A 269 12.00 13.82 -8.39
C PRO A 269 10.67 13.19 -8.00
N ALA A 270 10.29 12.12 -8.69
CA ALA A 270 9.03 11.41 -8.43
C ALA A 270 8.98 10.76 -7.04
N GLU A 271 10.13 10.52 -6.38
CA GLU A 271 10.17 9.99 -5.01
C GLU A 271 9.92 11.05 -3.93
N LEU A 272 10.05 12.34 -4.24
CA LEU A 272 9.72 13.38 -3.28
C LEU A 272 8.21 13.48 -3.08
N PRO A 273 7.75 13.64 -1.82
CA PRO A 273 6.33 13.81 -1.58
C PRO A 273 5.85 15.17 -2.10
N ILE A 274 4.55 15.26 -2.31
CA ILE A 274 3.84 16.50 -2.57
C ILE A 274 3.05 16.92 -1.33
N ILE A 275 2.74 18.21 -1.23
CA ILE A 275 1.87 18.76 -0.19
C ILE A 275 0.49 18.93 -0.81
N VAL A 276 -0.51 18.22 -0.30
CA VAL A 276 -1.92 18.40 -0.71
C VAL A 276 -2.68 19.16 0.37
N CYS A 277 -3.60 20.02 -0.04
CA CYS A 277 -4.53 20.68 0.87
C CYS A 277 -5.81 19.85 0.96
N GLY A 278 -6.25 19.57 2.18
CA GLY A 278 -7.49 18.85 2.42
C GLY A 278 -8.23 19.37 3.63
N ILE A 279 -9.42 18.82 3.84
CA ILE A 279 -10.25 19.06 5.01
C ILE A 279 -10.12 17.89 5.95
N ASP A 280 -9.72 18.20 7.18
CA ASP A 280 -9.80 17.26 8.28
C ASP A 280 -11.21 17.29 8.87
N GLY A 281 -11.93 16.19 8.67
CA GLY A 281 -13.24 15.92 9.25
C GLY A 281 -13.13 15.08 10.51
N GLU A 282 -14.27 14.72 11.11
CA GLU A 282 -14.27 13.93 12.36
C GLU A 282 -13.67 12.52 12.17
N ASN A 283 -13.87 11.93 10.99
CA ASN A 283 -13.50 10.55 10.71
C ASN A 283 -12.56 10.37 9.52
N THR A 284 -12.38 11.40 8.69
CA THR A 284 -11.60 11.32 7.46
C THR A 284 -10.94 12.63 7.06
N PHE A 285 -9.82 12.49 6.34
CA PHE A 285 -9.21 13.57 5.60
C PHE A 285 -9.64 13.51 4.13
N GLY A 286 -10.33 14.54 3.65
CA GLY A 286 -10.75 14.69 2.26
C GLY A 286 -9.84 15.64 1.51
N MET A 287 -9.23 15.21 0.40
CA MET A 287 -8.48 16.12 -0.48
C MET A 287 -9.42 17.11 -1.15
N ILE A 288 -9.09 18.40 -1.12
CA ILE A 288 -9.94 19.43 -1.69
C ILE A 288 -9.70 19.53 -3.18
N ARG A 289 -10.79 19.49 -3.95
CA ARG A 289 -10.76 19.80 -5.37
C ARG A 289 -10.55 21.29 -5.60
N ARG A 290 -9.82 21.67 -6.65
CA ARG A 290 -9.58 23.06 -7.04
C ARG A 290 -10.86 23.85 -7.27
N GLU A 291 -11.91 23.19 -7.72
CA GLU A 291 -13.24 23.78 -7.96
C GLU A 291 -14.07 23.98 -6.70
N ALA A 292 -13.78 23.22 -5.63
CA ALA A 292 -14.55 23.23 -4.38
C ALA A 292 -14.07 24.29 -3.38
N ILE A 293 -12.93 24.95 -3.65
CA ILE A 293 -12.34 25.92 -2.75
C ILE A 293 -12.78 27.35 -3.08
N ASP A 294 -13.26 28.07 -2.07
CA ASP A 294 -13.77 29.44 -2.19
C ASP A 294 -12.68 30.53 -2.07
N LYS A 295 -11.41 30.12 -2.05
CA LYS A 295 -10.23 30.97 -1.91
C LYS A 295 -9.10 30.52 -2.84
N PRO A 296 -8.13 31.39 -3.15
CA PRO A 296 -6.98 31.01 -3.98
C PRO A 296 -6.19 29.83 -3.37
N PRO A 297 -5.68 28.89 -4.20
CA PRO A 297 -4.91 27.73 -3.73
C PRO A 297 -3.79 28.06 -2.74
N ASP A 298 -2.96 29.08 -3.02
CA ASP A 298 -1.85 29.48 -2.16
C ASP A 298 -2.34 29.91 -0.76
N ARG A 299 -3.47 30.62 -0.70
CA ARG A 299 -4.07 31.04 0.58
C ARG A 299 -4.61 29.88 1.37
N ALA A 300 -5.14 28.86 0.70
CA ALA A 300 -5.59 27.65 1.35
C ALA A 300 -4.43 26.83 1.92
N MET A 301 -3.31 26.78 1.19
CA MET A 301 -2.11 26.10 1.65
C MET A 301 -1.48 26.84 2.84
N ASP A 302 -1.39 28.17 2.80
CA ASP A 302 -0.96 29.00 3.94
C ASP A 302 -1.79 28.72 5.19
N GLU A 303 -3.12 28.65 5.05
CA GLU A 303 -4.03 28.36 6.17
C GLU A 303 -3.84 26.94 6.69
N ALA A 304 -3.68 25.96 5.80
CA ALA A 304 -3.39 24.58 6.15
C ALA A 304 -2.09 24.47 6.96
N ILE A 305 -1.00 25.06 6.48
CA ILE A 305 0.30 25.08 7.18
C ILE A 305 0.19 25.78 8.54
N ALA A 306 -0.55 26.90 8.61
CA ALA A 306 -0.79 27.58 9.89
C ALA A 306 -1.56 26.69 10.88
N ASN A 307 -2.51 25.91 10.39
CA ASN A 307 -3.28 24.99 11.22
C ASN A 307 -2.42 23.84 11.77
N LEU A 308 -1.53 23.30 10.95
CA LEU A 308 -0.59 22.26 11.37
C LEU A 308 0.21 22.65 12.63
N ALA A 309 0.53 23.92 12.83
CA ALA A 309 1.30 24.38 13.99
C ALA A 309 0.64 24.04 15.34
N ALA A 310 -0.70 23.97 15.39
CA ALA A 310 -1.43 23.63 16.61
C ALA A 310 -1.46 22.12 16.93
N GLU A 311 -1.07 21.27 15.99
CA GLU A 311 -1.05 19.82 16.19
C GLU A 311 0.04 19.43 17.17
N HIS A 312 -0.33 18.59 18.13
CA HIS A 312 0.59 18.04 19.12
C HIS A 312 1.19 16.74 18.60
N VAL A 313 2.47 16.53 18.89
CA VAL A 313 3.20 15.31 18.52
C VAL A 313 4.08 14.87 19.68
N ASP A 314 4.31 13.57 19.75
CA ASP A 314 5.28 12.97 20.67
C ASP A 314 6.65 12.95 20.01
N ILE A 315 7.70 13.22 20.78
CA ILE A 315 9.09 13.17 20.32
C ILE A 315 9.86 12.19 21.20
N GLU A 316 10.25 11.06 20.61
CA GLU A 316 11.06 10.03 21.25
C GLU A 316 12.51 10.10 20.74
N GLU A 317 13.47 9.97 21.65
CA GLU A 317 14.88 9.78 21.30
C GLU A 317 15.15 8.29 21.06
N ALA A 318 15.62 7.95 19.86
CA ALA A 318 15.94 6.60 19.47
C ALA A 318 17.41 6.48 19.03
N ARG A 319 17.96 5.26 19.15
CA ARG A 319 19.32 4.95 18.69
C ARG A 319 19.32 3.67 17.85
N ALA A 320 20.03 3.71 16.72
CA ALA A 320 20.31 2.55 15.89
C ALA A 320 21.82 2.35 15.81
N GLY A 321 22.39 1.66 16.81
CA GLY A 321 23.83 1.59 17.04
C GLY A 321 24.37 2.96 17.50
N ASP A 322 25.25 3.56 16.71
CA ASP A 322 25.85 4.88 16.92
C ASP A 322 25.06 6.04 16.27
N LEU A 323 23.97 5.74 15.55
CA LEU A 323 23.08 6.75 14.99
C LEU A 323 22.07 7.20 16.05
N GLU A 324 22.09 8.48 16.40
CA GLU A 324 21.08 9.13 17.24
C GLU A 324 20.03 9.81 16.38
N MET A 325 18.75 9.63 16.71
CA MET A 325 17.65 10.20 15.95
C MET A 325 16.47 10.53 16.86
N LEU A 326 15.62 11.44 16.38
CA LEU A 326 14.33 11.74 16.96
C LEU A 326 13.25 11.07 16.11
N VAL A 327 12.33 10.40 16.77
CA VAL A 327 11.13 9.82 16.18
C VAL A 327 9.94 10.65 16.63
N ILE A 328 9.29 11.31 15.67
CA ILE A 328 8.13 12.16 15.87
C ILE A 328 6.89 11.35 15.48
N SER A 329 5.96 11.18 16.41
CA SER A 329 4.75 10.35 16.26
C SER A 329 3.60 10.86 17.14
N GLY A 330 2.61 10.02 17.45
CA GLY A 330 1.50 10.37 18.35
C GLY A 330 0.36 11.17 17.71
N SER A 331 0.50 11.58 16.45
CA SER A 331 -0.55 12.24 15.68
C SER A 331 -0.58 11.75 14.23
N PHE A 332 -1.77 11.79 13.62
CA PHE A 332 -1.94 11.58 12.19
C PHE A 332 -1.05 12.53 11.35
N TYR A 333 -0.84 13.75 11.86
CA TYR A 333 -0.08 14.82 11.22
C TYR A 333 1.41 14.88 11.63
N ALA A 334 1.92 13.84 12.29
CA ALA A 334 3.31 13.83 12.74
C ALA A 334 4.32 13.86 11.58
N ALA A 335 4.00 13.25 10.43
CA ALA A 335 4.84 13.33 9.23
C ALA A 335 4.89 14.78 8.70
N GLU A 336 3.72 15.42 8.66
CA GLU A 336 3.52 16.77 8.15
C GLU A 336 4.27 17.83 8.96
N LYS A 337 4.62 17.57 10.23
CA LYS A 337 5.41 18.50 11.06
C LYS A 337 6.76 18.91 10.46
N ILE A 338 7.26 18.21 9.45
CA ILE A 338 8.40 18.66 8.64
C ILE A 338 8.15 20.02 7.94
N LEU A 339 6.88 20.38 7.71
CA LEU A 339 6.43 21.65 7.12
C LEU A 339 6.28 22.78 8.15
N ASP A 340 6.25 22.45 9.44
CA ASP A 340 6.14 23.41 10.54
C ASP A 340 7.53 23.99 10.87
N ARG A 341 7.76 25.21 10.39
CA ARG A 341 9.08 25.86 10.49
C ARG A 341 9.58 26.02 11.92
N ASP A 342 8.70 26.43 12.83
CA ASP A 342 9.10 26.72 14.19
C ASP A 342 9.30 25.42 14.99
N PHE A 343 8.48 24.40 14.72
CA PHE A 343 8.75 23.04 15.20
C PHE A 343 10.12 22.53 14.77
N MET A 344 10.44 22.61 13.47
CA MET A 344 11.71 22.12 12.94
C MET A 344 12.92 22.93 13.43
N ARG A 345 12.76 24.23 13.73
CA ARG A 345 13.77 25.02 14.44
C ARG A 345 14.00 24.51 15.87
N GLY A 346 12.95 24.10 16.57
CA GLY A 346 13.07 23.41 17.85
C GLY A 346 13.89 22.12 17.73
N ILE A 347 13.70 21.37 16.66
CA ILE A 347 14.50 20.16 16.37
C ILE A 347 15.97 20.49 16.09
N HIS A 348 16.28 21.55 15.33
CA HIS A 348 17.65 22.03 15.13
C HIS A 348 18.36 22.32 16.46
N VAL A 349 17.67 23.01 17.40
CA VAL A 349 18.22 23.32 18.72
C VAL A 349 18.41 22.05 19.55
N ARG A 350 17.46 21.11 19.51
CA ARG A 350 17.53 19.87 20.28
C ARG A 350 18.67 18.95 19.84
N LEU A 351 18.94 18.89 18.53
CA LEU A 351 20.02 18.09 17.96
C LEU A 351 21.35 18.85 17.82
N ASP A 352 21.40 20.13 18.23
CA ASP A 352 22.54 21.04 18.06
C ASP A 352 23.15 21.00 16.65
N ALA A 353 22.29 21.09 15.63
CA ALA A 353 22.69 20.92 14.24
C ALA A 353 22.15 22.05 13.36
N GLU A 354 23.00 22.63 12.50
CA GLU A 354 22.59 23.64 11.53
C GLU A 354 21.82 23.05 10.32
N LEU A 355 22.09 21.78 10.03
CA LEU A 355 21.48 21.01 8.94
C LEU A 355 20.97 19.67 9.50
N LEU A 356 19.73 19.33 9.19
CA LEU A 356 19.11 18.08 9.60
C LEU A 356 18.87 17.19 8.38
N ALA A 357 18.92 15.89 8.59
CA ALA A 357 18.38 14.89 7.67
C ALA A 357 17.05 14.40 8.25
N ALA A 358 15.97 14.57 7.50
CA ALA A 358 14.61 14.23 7.91
C ALA A 358 13.95 13.33 6.86
N ALA A 359 13.12 12.39 7.29
CA ALA A 359 12.38 11.50 6.41
C ALA A 359 10.95 11.30 6.90
N VAL A 360 10.04 11.13 5.94
CA VAL A 360 8.62 10.86 6.16
C VAL A 360 8.26 9.53 5.48
N PRO A 361 8.78 8.39 5.97
CA PRO A 361 8.59 7.11 5.29
C PRO A 361 7.11 6.74 5.17
N THR A 362 6.31 7.04 6.20
CA THR A 362 4.89 6.72 6.27
C THR A 362 4.10 7.81 6.97
N ARG A 363 2.77 7.81 6.77
CA ARG A 363 1.87 8.75 7.44
C ARG A 363 1.97 8.66 8.96
N GLY A 364 2.01 9.81 9.63
CA GLY A 364 2.10 9.90 11.09
C GLY A 364 3.47 9.54 11.65
N LEU A 365 4.51 9.49 10.81
CA LEU A 365 5.89 9.21 11.22
C LEU A 365 6.85 10.20 10.54
N LEU A 366 7.58 10.95 11.35
CA LEU A 366 8.72 11.76 10.95
C LEU A 366 9.95 11.29 11.72
N ILE A 367 11.04 11.01 11.02
CA ILE A 367 12.31 10.61 11.63
C ILE A 367 13.35 11.68 11.28
N VAL A 368 14.07 12.20 12.29
CA VAL A 368 15.02 13.29 12.11
C VAL A 368 16.34 12.99 12.82
N THR A 369 17.46 13.29 12.16
CA THR A 369 18.81 13.22 12.71
C THR A 369 19.61 14.45 12.29
N SER A 370 20.76 14.69 12.93
CA SER A 370 21.76 15.62 12.39
C SER A 370 22.18 15.17 10.98
N ALA A 371 22.41 16.11 10.06
CA ALA A 371 22.99 15.79 8.75
C ALA A 371 24.53 15.66 8.79
N GLN A 372 25.16 15.92 9.94
CA GLN A 372 26.61 15.76 10.14
C GLN A 372 26.97 14.29 10.45
N LEU A 373 26.52 13.39 9.58
CA LEU A 373 26.72 11.95 9.71
C LEU A 373 27.90 11.51 8.85
N ASP A 374 28.61 10.47 9.31
CA ASP A 374 29.53 9.75 8.43
C ASP A 374 28.77 8.87 7.41
N ALA A 375 29.47 8.37 6.40
CA ALA A 375 28.86 7.58 5.33
C ALA A 375 28.14 6.31 5.84
N SER A 376 28.64 5.70 6.92
CA SER A 376 28.05 4.49 7.50
C SER A 376 26.74 4.80 8.25
N GLN A 377 26.69 5.95 8.90
CA GLN A 377 25.50 6.45 9.59
C GLN A 377 24.43 6.90 8.59
N ILE A 378 24.81 7.58 7.50
CA ILE A 378 23.90 7.94 6.40
C ILE A 378 23.29 6.68 5.79
N ALA A 379 24.12 5.68 5.47
CA ALA A 379 23.64 4.41 4.90
C ALA A 379 22.66 3.70 5.85
N ARG A 380 22.92 3.74 7.16
CA ARG A 380 22.03 3.14 8.17
C ARG A 380 20.71 3.91 8.30
N PHE A 381 20.76 5.24 8.27
CA PHE A 381 19.57 6.07 8.29
C PHE A 381 18.71 5.82 7.05
N ALA A 382 19.33 5.78 5.86
CA ALA A 382 18.64 5.47 4.61
C ALA A 382 18.01 4.06 4.63
N ALA A 383 18.72 3.05 5.11
CA ALA A 383 18.18 1.69 5.24
C ALA A 383 16.98 1.65 6.21
N LEU A 384 17.07 2.32 7.36
CA LEU A 384 15.95 2.42 8.30
C LEU A 384 14.73 3.10 7.65
N VAL A 385 14.94 4.20 6.92
CA VAL A 385 13.85 4.92 6.25
C VAL A 385 13.21 4.05 5.17
N ALA A 386 14.01 3.36 4.35
CA ALA A 386 13.52 2.43 3.34
C ALA A 386 12.73 1.28 3.96
N ASP A 387 13.26 0.65 5.01
CA ASP A 387 12.56 -0.42 5.73
C ASP A 387 11.19 0.06 6.26
N ARG A 388 11.12 1.26 6.85
CA ARG A 388 9.86 1.83 7.34
C ARG A 388 8.89 2.21 6.23
N HIS A 389 9.41 2.69 5.11
CA HIS A 389 8.60 3.02 3.94
C HIS A 389 7.96 1.74 3.38
N ASP A 390 8.75 0.68 3.21
CA ASP A 390 8.31 -0.60 2.66
C ASP A 390 7.33 -1.32 3.60
N GLU A 391 7.54 -1.22 4.91
CA GLU A 391 6.58 -1.67 5.93
C GLU A 391 5.27 -0.85 5.94
N GLY A 392 5.28 0.35 5.35
CA GLY A 392 4.16 1.29 5.38
C GLY A 392 2.96 0.91 4.54
N GLY A 393 3.13 0.07 3.52
CA GLY A 393 2.06 -0.31 2.59
C GLY A 393 1.28 0.91 2.06
N GLY A 394 -0.06 0.91 2.21
CA GLY A 394 -0.91 2.03 1.79
C GLY A 394 -0.72 3.35 2.56
N ARG A 395 0.15 3.38 3.58
CA ARG A 395 0.54 4.59 4.32
C ARG A 395 1.90 5.15 3.91
N ALA A 396 2.63 4.45 3.04
CA ALA A 396 3.91 4.92 2.53
C ALA A 396 3.77 6.31 1.89
N ILE A 397 4.75 7.19 2.14
CA ILE A 397 4.79 8.55 1.60
C ILE A 397 6.02 8.75 0.74
N SER A 398 7.22 8.59 1.31
CA SER A 398 8.47 8.76 0.57
C SER A 398 9.63 8.10 1.30
N PRO A 399 10.49 7.32 0.61
CA PRO A 399 11.73 6.81 1.19
C PRO A 399 12.85 7.87 1.17
N THR A 400 12.61 9.06 0.61
CA THR A 400 13.64 10.07 0.38
C THR A 400 13.99 10.81 1.67
N ILE A 401 15.30 10.98 1.90
CA ILE A 401 15.81 11.84 2.96
C ILE A 401 15.85 13.27 2.47
N MET A 402 15.09 14.14 3.13
CA MET A 402 15.06 15.59 2.93
C MET A 402 16.07 16.27 3.85
N LEU A 403 16.70 17.32 3.33
CA LEU A 403 17.63 18.17 4.08
C LEU A 403 16.90 19.40 4.59
N ILE A 404 16.99 19.65 5.90
CA ILE A 404 16.29 20.77 6.55
C ILE A 404 17.32 21.80 7.01
N SER A 405 17.13 23.04 6.59
CA SER A 405 17.95 24.18 7.02
C SER A 405 17.05 25.32 7.51
N LYS A 406 17.38 25.88 8.67
CA LYS A 406 16.63 27.00 9.28
C LYS A 406 15.12 26.68 9.46
N GLY A 407 14.82 25.40 9.71
CA GLY A 407 13.48 24.87 9.86
C GLY A 407 12.70 24.69 8.55
N GLN A 408 13.35 24.74 7.39
CA GLN A 408 12.68 24.58 6.09
C GLN A 408 13.38 23.51 5.25
N ILE A 409 12.63 22.83 4.41
CA ILE A 409 13.17 21.85 3.47
C ILE A 409 13.99 22.62 2.42
N ALA A 410 15.28 22.31 2.34
CA ALA A 410 16.27 23.01 1.53
C ALA A 410 16.88 22.14 0.42
N GLY A 411 16.66 20.82 0.48
CA GLY A 411 17.17 19.87 -0.49
C GLY A 411 16.79 18.44 -0.12
N PHE A 412 17.40 17.47 -0.80
CA PHE A 412 17.21 16.05 -0.55
C PHE A 412 18.50 15.28 -0.89
N VAL A 413 18.61 14.07 -0.39
CA VAL A 413 19.71 13.15 -0.71
C VAL A 413 19.29 12.32 -1.91
N GLN A 414 20.10 12.36 -2.96
CA GLN A 414 19.87 11.62 -4.19
C GLN A 414 20.62 10.28 -4.12
N ASP A 415 19.91 9.16 -4.29
CA ASP A 415 20.56 7.84 -4.35
C ASP A 415 21.13 7.62 -5.75
N GLU A 416 22.45 7.48 -5.87
CA GLU A 416 23.13 7.17 -7.13
C GLU A 416 22.65 5.85 -7.77
N ARG A 417 21.98 4.96 -7.01
CA ARG A 417 21.39 3.73 -7.55
C ARG A 417 20.17 4.00 -8.44
N ALA A 418 19.40 5.06 -8.16
CA ALA A 418 18.21 5.41 -8.94
C ALA A 418 18.60 5.82 -10.38
N GLU A 419 19.69 6.59 -10.55
CA GLU A 419 20.17 7.01 -11.88
C GLU A 419 20.67 5.85 -12.76
N ARG A 420 21.15 4.75 -12.15
CA ARG A 420 21.63 3.57 -12.91
C ARG A 420 20.50 2.70 -13.42
N ALA A 421 19.33 2.70 -12.77
CA ALA A 421 18.16 1.97 -13.25
C ALA A 421 17.61 2.56 -14.55
N ASP A 422 17.70 3.89 -14.73
CA ASP A 422 17.17 4.60 -15.91
C ASP A 422 18.08 4.59 -17.14
N THR A 423 19.36 4.23 -17.03
CA THR A 423 20.33 4.44 -18.13
C THR A 423 21.15 3.23 -18.57
N ALA A 424 21.07 2.08 -17.89
CA ALA A 424 21.91 0.93 -18.22
C ALA A 424 21.11 -0.30 -18.70
N PRO A 425 21.20 -0.70 -19.99
CA PRO A 425 20.77 -2.03 -20.38
C PRO A 425 21.69 -3.06 -19.71
N VAL A 426 21.13 -3.84 -18.79
CA VAL A 426 21.82 -5.00 -18.18
C VAL A 426 22.14 -6.00 -19.28
N ARG A 427 23.41 -6.03 -19.70
CA ARG A 427 23.94 -7.09 -20.57
C ARG A 427 23.98 -8.39 -19.79
N ALA A 428 23.14 -9.34 -20.21
CA ALA A 428 23.18 -10.71 -19.74
C ALA A 428 24.34 -11.46 -20.41
N ASP A 429 25.57 -11.19 -19.99
CA ASP A 429 26.73 -12.00 -20.38
C ASP A 429 27.53 -12.36 -19.13
N THR A 430 27.19 -13.50 -18.52
CA THR A 430 28.11 -14.55 -18.05
C THR A 430 27.33 -15.53 -17.18
N VAL A 431 26.92 -16.64 -17.79
CA VAL A 431 26.57 -17.85 -17.06
C VAL A 431 27.89 -18.44 -16.54
N PRO A 432 28.11 -18.59 -15.21
CA PRO A 432 29.24 -19.36 -14.74
C PRO A 432 28.97 -20.85 -15.02
N GLU A 433 29.87 -21.49 -15.75
CA GLU A 433 29.91 -22.95 -15.87
C GLU A 433 30.02 -23.57 -14.46
N THR A 434 29.05 -24.39 -14.09
CA THR A 434 29.06 -25.18 -12.85
C THR A 434 30.07 -26.34 -12.99
N PRO A 435 31.11 -26.44 -12.15
CA PRO A 435 31.91 -27.64 -12.08
C PRO A 435 31.15 -28.71 -11.28
N ALA A 436 31.09 -29.92 -11.83
CA ALA A 436 30.66 -31.11 -11.11
C ALA A 436 31.67 -31.45 -9.99
N GLY A 437 31.19 -31.71 -8.77
CA GLY A 437 32.09 -32.26 -7.75
C GLY A 437 31.57 -32.32 -6.31
N THR A 438 31.20 -33.54 -5.92
CA THR A 438 31.43 -34.19 -4.61
C THR A 438 30.67 -33.71 -3.36
N ALA A 439 29.88 -34.65 -2.85
CA ALA A 439 29.30 -34.69 -1.51
C ALA A 439 30.38 -34.69 -0.41
N THR A 440 30.11 -33.95 0.67
CA THR A 440 30.53 -34.31 2.03
C THR A 440 29.53 -33.73 3.05
N ASP A 441 29.21 -34.56 4.03
CA ASP A 441 28.47 -34.23 5.25
C ASP A 441 29.14 -33.10 6.03
N SER A 442 28.34 -32.19 6.60
CA SER A 442 28.57 -31.75 7.99
C SER A 442 27.35 -31.08 8.62
N ASP A 443 27.07 -31.59 9.80
CA ASP A 443 26.25 -31.11 10.90
C ASP A 443 26.62 -29.68 11.33
N GLY A 444 25.65 -28.87 11.80
CA GLY A 444 25.99 -27.56 12.38
C GLY A 444 24.90 -26.49 12.48
N ALA A 445 24.17 -26.53 13.60
CA ALA A 445 23.73 -25.36 14.39
C ALA A 445 22.82 -24.27 13.76
N LYS A 446 21.56 -24.30 14.19
CA LYS A 446 20.60 -23.19 14.12
C LYS A 446 21.14 -21.94 14.84
N LYS A 447 21.26 -20.82 14.13
CA LYS A 447 21.42 -19.48 14.72
C LYS A 447 20.04 -18.91 15.08
N PRO A 448 19.81 -18.42 16.32
CA PRO A 448 18.59 -17.69 16.65
C PRO A 448 18.66 -16.24 16.13
N GLY A 449 17.57 -15.79 15.51
CA GLY A 449 17.38 -14.43 15.03
C GLY A 449 17.50 -13.40 16.15
N LEU A 450 18.39 -12.44 15.94
CA LEU A 450 18.81 -11.42 16.90
C LEU A 450 18.15 -10.09 16.51
N LEU A 451 16.83 -9.96 16.70
CA LEU A 451 16.11 -8.69 16.44
C LEU A 451 14.74 -8.58 17.15
N ARG A 452 14.60 -9.16 18.35
CA ARG A 452 13.31 -9.16 19.10
C ARG A 452 13.36 -8.50 20.49
N ARG A 453 14.27 -7.55 20.74
CA ARG A 453 14.41 -6.88 22.05
C ARG A 453 14.52 -5.35 21.96
N LEU A 454 13.55 -4.68 21.35
CA LEU A 454 13.46 -3.22 21.45
C LEU A 454 12.10 -2.64 21.82
N LEU A 455 11.10 -3.44 22.18
CA LEU A 455 9.84 -2.90 22.72
C LEU A 455 9.46 -3.62 24.01
N GLY A 456 9.78 -2.96 25.13
CA GLY A 456 9.20 -3.28 26.43
C GLY A 456 7.75 -2.79 26.46
N ARG A 457 6.80 -3.73 26.51
CA ARG A 457 5.40 -3.42 26.82
C ARG A 457 5.28 -3.11 28.33
N LYS A 458 4.63 -2.00 28.64
CA LYS A 458 3.79 -1.89 29.83
C LYS A 458 2.37 -2.24 29.44
#